data_AF-A0A3N5QBJ3-F1
#
_entry.id   AF-A0A3N5QBJ3-F1
#
_cell.length_a   1.000
_cell.length_b   1.000
_cell.length_c   1.000
_cell.angle_alpha   90.00
_cell.angle_beta   90.00
_cell.angle_gamma   90.00
#
_symmetry.space_group_name_H-M   'P 1'
#
loop_
_entity.id
_entity.type
_entity.pdbx_description
1 polymer ?
#
loop_
_entity_poly.entity_id
_entity_poly.type
_entity_poly.pdbx_seq_one_letter_code
_entity_poly.pdbx_strand_id
1 'polypeptide(L)'
;MNDALPQWVGYLTAAGAVATPLLVAVLGGIGWKIRNRIERQLELERKLREDRIAVYNALLEPFIIFFTSDEAWKADPKNKGKDKDELGARALLSLDYKRNAFRLTVLGSDGVLRAYNALMQHFFLNTDKPASSQENLKIMVEKIGTLVLEIRKSMGNEDTKLSHWEMLEWFLKDINQIRGK
;
A
#
# COMPACT_ATOMS: atom_id res chain seq x y z
N MET A 1 -47.65 39.08 49.29
CA MET A 1 -48.07 39.53 47.95
C MET A 1 -47.20 38.77 46.95
N ASN A 2 -47.83 37.93 46.13
CA ASN A 2 -47.15 37.14 45.12
C ASN A 2 -46.95 38.04 43.89
N ASP A 3 -45.72 38.46 43.64
CA ASP A 3 -45.34 39.05 42.36
C ASP A 3 -45.31 37.92 41.32
N ALA A 4 -46.46 37.69 40.68
CA ALA A 4 -46.58 36.76 39.57
C ALA A 4 -45.67 37.25 38.44
N LEU A 5 -44.68 36.45 38.06
CA LEU A 5 -43.80 36.74 36.94
C LEU A 5 -44.63 37.10 35.70
N PRO A 6 -44.26 38.15 34.97
CA PRO A 6 -45.06 38.61 33.85
C PRO A 6 -45.15 37.52 32.77
N GLN A 7 -46.34 37.30 32.22
CA GLN A 7 -46.68 36.13 31.39
C GLN A 7 -45.74 35.91 30.19
N TRP A 8 -45.11 36.96 29.67
CA TRP A 8 -44.11 36.88 28.60
C TRP A 8 -42.85 36.10 29.01
N VAL A 9 -42.45 36.12 30.29
CA VAL A 9 -41.36 35.32 30.84
C VAL A 9 -41.73 33.83 30.78
N GLY A 10 -42.97 33.49 31.09
CA GLY A 10 -43.52 32.14 30.99
C GLY A 10 -43.45 31.58 29.56
N TYR A 11 -43.85 32.37 28.56
CA TYR A 11 -43.76 32.00 27.15
C TYR A 11 -42.32 31.81 26.68
N LEU A 12 -41.37 32.64 27.13
CA LEU A 12 -39.95 32.47 26.81
C LEU A 12 -39.35 31.21 27.44
N THR A 13 -39.67 30.91 28.69
CA THR A 13 -39.22 29.67 29.34
C THR A 13 -39.81 28.43 28.67
N ALA A 14 -41.10 28.48 28.28
CA ALA A 14 -41.74 27.40 27.56
C ALA A 14 -41.16 27.21 26.15
N ALA A 15 -40.87 28.31 25.43
CA ALA A 15 -40.21 28.28 24.13
C ALA A 15 -38.80 27.70 24.24
N GLY A 16 -38.02 28.08 25.25
CA GLY A 16 -36.69 27.51 25.52
C GLY A 16 -36.73 26.01 25.84
N ALA A 17 -37.69 25.58 26.66
CA ALA A 17 -37.85 24.18 27.05
C ALA A 17 -38.17 23.24 25.86
N VAL A 18 -38.78 23.75 24.80
CA VAL A 18 -39.08 22.98 23.57
C VAL A 18 -37.99 23.16 22.51
N ALA A 19 -37.46 24.37 22.37
CA ALA A 19 -36.45 24.69 21.36
C ALA A 19 -35.12 23.99 21.64
N THR A 20 -34.67 23.91 22.89
CA THR A 20 -33.37 23.31 23.23
C THR A 20 -33.33 21.81 22.90
N PRO A 21 -34.28 20.96 23.32
CA PRO A 21 -34.28 19.54 22.94
C PRO A 21 -34.40 19.32 21.42
N LEU A 22 -35.18 20.15 20.72
CA LEU A 22 -35.31 20.07 19.27
C LEU A 22 -33.98 20.38 18.57
N LEU A 23 -33.28 21.43 19.03
CA LEU A 23 -32.00 21.84 18.47
C LEU A 23 -30.92 20.78 18.75
N VAL A 24 -30.90 20.20 19.95
CA VAL A 24 -30.02 19.07 20.29
C VAL A 24 -30.32 17.85 19.41
N ALA A 25 -31.61 17.52 19.19
CA ALA A 25 -31.99 16.41 18.32
C ALA A 25 -31.55 16.63 16.87
N VAL A 26 -31.70 17.86 16.35
CA VAL A 26 -31.25 18.24 15.00
C VAL A 26 -29.73 18.15 14.89
N LEU A 27 -28.99 18.76 15.83
CA LEU A 27 -27.53 18.71 15.84
C LEU A 27 -27.00 17.28 16.01
N GLY A 28 -27.63 16.48 16.88
CA GLY A 28 -27.31 15.07 17.07
C GLY A 28 -27.53 14.25 15.80
N GLY A 29 -28.66 14.46 15.11
CA GLY A 29 -28.96 13.82 13.84
C GLY A 29 -27.95 14.18 12.73
N ILE A 30 -27.57 15.46 12.64
CA ILE A 30 -26.53 15.93 11.70
C ILE A 30 -25.17 15.30 12.04
N GLY A 31 -24.77 15.35 13.32
CA GLY A 31 -23.52 14.77 13.79
C GLY A 31 -23.43 13.27 13.51
N TRP A 32 -24.50 12.52 13.76
CA TRP A 32 -24.58 11.10 13.45
C TRP A 32 -24.43 10.81 11.95
N LYS A 33 -25.09 11.60 11.10
CA LYS A 33 -24.98 11.44 9.64
C LYS A 33 -23.57 11.71 9.11
N ILE A 34 -22.90 12.74 9.63
CA ILE A 34 -21.50 13.06 9.26
C ILE A 34 -20.58 11.94 9.72
N ARG A 35 -20.69 11.52 10.98
CA ARG A 35 -19.90 10.44 11.56
C ARG A 35 -20.05 9.14 10.75
N ASN A 36 -21.29 8.75 10.43
CA ASN A 36 -21.56 7.53 9.67
C ASN A 36 -20.96 7.57 8.25
N ARG A 37 -20.92 8.75 7.60
CA ARG A 37 -20.24 8.91 6.30
C ARG A 37 -18.73 8.74 6.41
N ILE A 38 -18.12 9.35 7.43
CA ILE A 38 -16.67 9.25 7.68
C ILE A 38 -16.30 7.81 8.01
N GLU A 39 -17.02 7.15 8.92
CA GLU A 39 -16.79 5.76 9.30
C GLU A 39 -16.89 4.82 8.09
N ARG A 40 -17.92 4.99 7.24
CA ARG A 40 -18.06 4.22 6.00
C ARG A 40 -16.92 4.45 5.02
N GLN A 41 -16.44 5.69 4.88
CA GLN A 41 -15.29 5.99 4.01
C GLN A 41 -14.01 5.34 4.53
N LEU A 42 -13.75 5.45 5.83
CA LEU A 42 -12.61 4.81 6.47
C LEU A 42 -12.66 3.28 6.37
N GLU A 43 -13.84 2.67 6.48
CA GLU A 43 -13.99 1.22 6.30
C GLU A 43 -13.67 0.79 4.86
N LEU A 44 -14.17 1.52 3.86
CA LEU A 44 -13.87 1.26 2.45
C LEU A 44 -12.37 1.43 2.17
N GLU A 45 -11.76 2.48 2.71
CA GLU A 45 -10.32 2.72 2.58
C GLU A 45 -9.50 1.63 3.24
N ARG A 46 -9.91 1.13 4.40
CA ARG A 46 -9.28 -0.02 5.08
C ARG A 46 -9.34 -1.29 4.23
N LYS A 47 -10.51 -1.63 3.69
CA LYS A 47 -10.67 -2.79 2.80
C LYS A 47 -9.80 -2.67 1.55
N LEU A 48 -9.81 -1.52 0.90
CA LEU A 48 -8.94 -1.27 -0.26
C LEU A 48 -7.45 -1.32 0.12
N ARG A 49 -7.08 -0.88 1.32
CA ARG A 49 -5.70 -0.98 1.83
C ARG A 49 -5.29 -2.45 2.03
N GLU A 50 -6.15 -3.27 2.62
CA GLU A 50 -5.90 -4.71 2.79
C GLU A 50 -5.75 -5.41 1.44
N ASP A 51 -6.65 -5.13 0.48
CA ASP A 51 -6.58 -5.67 -0.88
C ASP A 51 -5.28 -5.25 -1.59
N ARG A 52 -4.87 -3.98 -1.45
CA ARG A 52 -3.60 -3.48 -1.98
C ARG A 52 -2.40 -4.21 -1.38
N ILE A 53 -2.34 -4.38 -0.06
CA ILE A 53 -1.26 -5.12 0.61
C ILE A 53 -1.16 -6.54 0.06
N ALA A 54 -2.29 -7.24 -0.09
CA ALA A 54 -2.31 -8.60 -0.61
C ALA A 54 -1.75 -8.67 -2.04
N VAL A 55 -2.17 -7.74 -2.92
CA VAL A 55 -1.65 -7.65 -4.29
C VAL A 55 -0.16 -7.31 -4.30
N TYR A 56 0.28 -6.34 -3.50
CA TYR A 56 1.69 -5.95 -3.42
C TYR A 56 2.57 -7.10 -2.95
N ASN A 57 2.15 -7.84 -1.92
CA ASN A 57 2.90 -9.00 -1.43
C ASN A 57 3.03 -10.08 -2.51
N ALA A 58 1.94 -10.40 -3.22
CA ALA A 58 1.95 -11.38 -4.29
C ALA A 58 2.86 -10.97 -5.46
N LEU A 59 2.95 -9.67 -5.76
CA LEU A 59 3.83 -9.15 -6.81
C LEU A 59 5.31 -9.10 -6.39
N LEU A 60 5.59 -8.93 -5.10
CA LEU A 60 6.96 -8.88 -4.59
C LEU A 60 7.57 -10.28 -4.38
N GLU A 61 6.74 -11.31 -4.20
CA GLU A 61 7.18 -12.67 -3.87
C GLU A 61 8.27 -13.24 -4.81
N PRO A 62 8.14 -13.18 -6.16
CA PRO A 62 9.19 -13.70 -7.04
C PRO A 62 10.54 -13.00 -6.83
N PHE A 63 10.53 -11.68 -6.58
CA PHE A 63 11.75 -10.91 -6.33
C PHE A 63 12.37 -11.26 -4.98
N ILE A 64 11.55 -11.51 -3.96
CA ILE A 64 12.02 -12.01 -2.66
C ILE A 64 12.74 -13.35 -2.84
N ILE A 65 12.20 -14.26 -3.65
CA ILE A 65 12.83 -15.55 -3.98
C ILE A 65 14.19 -15.32 -4.66
N PHE A 66 14.23 -14.51 -5.72
CA PHE A 66 15.47 -14.27 -6.47
C PHE A 66 16.58 -13.63 -5.63
N PHE A 67 16.22 -12.73 -4.72
CA PHE A 67 17.18 -12.01 -3.87
C PHE A 67 17.54 -12.74 -2.58
N THR A 68 16.85 -13.82 -2.24
CA THR A 68 17.26 -14.69 -1.12
C THR A 68 18.60 -15.35 -1.48
N SER A 69 19.58 -15.26 -0.58
CA SER A 69 20.89 -15.88 -0.80
C SER A 69 20.77 -17.41 -0.86
N ASP A 70 21.68 -18.07 -1.58
CA ASP A 70 21.65 -19.53 -1.71
C ASP A 70 21.83 -20.23 -0.36
N GLU A 71 22.61 -19.63 0.54
CA GLU A 71 22.81 -20.13 1.91
C GLU A 71 21.50 -20.07 2.69
N ALA A 72 20.81 -18.92 2.65
CA ALA A 72 19.53 -18.74 3.34
C ALA A 72 18.44 -19.65 2.74
N TRP A 73 18.41 -19.79 1.41
CA TRP A 73 17.47 -20.67 0.71
C TRP A 73 17.65 -22.13 1.14
N LYS A 74 18.89 -22.63 1.13
CA LYS A 74 19.22 -24.02 1.48
C LYS A 74 19.05 -24.33 2.97
N ALA A 75 19.15 -23.31 3.84
CA ALA A 75 18.96 -23.46 5.28
C ALA A 75 17.49 -23.70 5.68
N ASP A 76 16.52 -23.27 4.87
CA ASP A 76 15.09 -23.48 5.16
C ASP A 76 14.66 -24.92 4.82
N PRO A 77 14.18 -25.72 5.79
CA PRO A 77 13.67 -27.07 5.54
C PRO A 77 12.57 -27.13 4.47
N LYS A 78 11.77 -26.06 4.31
CA LYS A 78 10.68 -25.97 3.32
C LYS A 78 11.19 -25.86 1.89
N ASN A 79 12.46 -25.51 1.71
CA ASN A 79 13.09 -25.30 0.40
C ASN A 79 14.03 -26.44 0.01
N LYS A 80 14.15 -27.47 0.85
CA LYS A 80 15.00 -28.63 0.58
C LYS A 80 14.59 -29.31 -0.74
N GLY A 81 15.57 -29.43 -1.65
CA GLY A 81 15.37 -30.05 -2.96
C GLY A 81 14.65 -29.18 -4.00
N LYS A 82 14.39 -27.90 -3.70
CA LYS A 82 13.82 -26.95 -4.65
C LYS A 82 14.91 -26.08 -5.26
N ASP A 83 14.89 -25.97 -6.58
CA ASP A 83 15.71 -24.99 -7.29
C ASP A 83 15.11 -23.58 -7.13
N LYS A 84 15.94 -22.65 -6.67
CA LYS A 84 15.52 -21.28 -6.34
C LYS A 84 15.12 -20.51 -7.61
N ASP A 85 15.95 -20.62 -8.65
CA ASP A 85 15.78 -19.87 -9.88
C ASP A 85 14.57 -20.39 -10.66
N GLU A 86 14.38 -21.71 -10.71
CA GLU A 86 13.19 -22.34 -11.29
C GLU A 86 11.92 -21.92 -10.56
N LEU A 87 11.94 -21.90 -9.22
CA LEU A 87 10.78 -21.54 -8.42
C LEU A 87 10.43 -20.04 -8.55
N GLY A 88 11.44 -19.17 -8.54
CA GLY A 88 11.27 -17.74 -8.80
C GLY A 88 10.70 -17.48 -10.20
N ALA A 89 11.26 -18.13 -11.22
CA ALA A 89 10.79 -18.01 -12.60
C ALA A 89 9.36 -18.52 -12.76
N ARG A 90 9.04 -19.67 -12.17
CA ARG A 90 7.69 -20.24 -12.19
C ARG A 90 6.69 -19.33 -11.49
N ALA A 91 7.05 -18.75 -10.34
CA ALA A 91 6.20 -17.81 -9.63
C ALA A 91 5.90 -16.57 -10.49
N LEU A 92 6.93 -15.97 -11.09
CA LEU A 92 6.81 -14.79 -11.95
C LEU A 92 5.96 -15.04 -13.21
N LEU A 93 6.09 -16.22 -13.82
CA LEU A 93 5.36 -16.58 -15.04
C LEU A 93 3.96 -17.14 -14.79
N SER A 94 3.61 -17.38 -13.53
CA SER A 94 2.34 -18.00 -13.14
C SER A 94 1.12 -17.18 -13.54
N LEU A 95 -0.01 -17.87 -13.73
CA LEU A 95 -1.29 -17.21 -13.96
C LEU A 95 -1.70 -16.34 -12.76
N ASP A 96 -1.38 -16.77 -11.54
CA ASP A 96 -1.73 -16.04 -10.33
C ASP A 96 -0.94 -14.74 -10.20
N TYR A 97 0.35 -14.74 -10.57
CA TYR A 97 1.12 -13.49 -10.68
C TYR A 97 0.49 -12.53 -11.70
N LYS A 98 0.15 -13.03 -12.89
CA LYS A 98 -0.52 -12.22 -13.93
C LYS A 98 -1.87 -11.67 -13.45
N ARG A 99 -2.66 -12.46 -12.72
CA ARG A 99 -3.92 -11.99 -12.11
C ARG A 99 -3.69 -10.86 -11.12
N ASN A 100 -2.68 -10.97 -10.26
CA ASN A 100 -2.32 -9.89 -9.33
C ASN A 100 -1.79 -8.65 -10.05
N ALA A 101 -1.00 -8.83 -11.12
CA ALA A 101 -0.55 -7.73 -11.97
C ALA A 101 -1.72 -6.99 -12.63
N PHE A 102 -2.75 -7.71 -13.07
CA PHE A 102 -3.98 -7.10 -13.57
C PHE A 102 -4.77 -6.40 -12.45
N ARG A 103 -4.84 -6.96 -11.24
CA ARG A 103 -5.49 -6.28 -10.10
C ARG A 103 -4.79 -4.99 -9.71
N LEU A 104 -3.47 -4.93 -9.88
CA LEU A 104 -2.68 -3.72 -9.64
C LEU A 104 -3.16 -2.53 -10.46
N THR A 105 -3.65 -2.74 -11.69
CA THR A 105 -4.09 -1.62 -12.55
C THR A 105 -5.33 -0.91 -12.00
N VAL A 106 -6.13 -1.60 -11.18
CA VAL A 106 -7.34 -1.06 -10.57
C VAL A 106 -7.07 -0.49 -9.18
N LEU A 107 -6.17 -1.12 -8.43
CA LEU A 107 -5.95 -0.82 -7.00
C LEU A 107 -4.68 -0.01 -6.72
N GLY A 108 -3.67 -0.08 -7.61
CA GLY A 108 -2.40 0.60 -7.44
C GLY A 108 -2.53 2.11 -7.61
N SER A 109 -1.75 2.88 -6.86
CA SER A 109 -1.58 4.30 -7.17
C SER A 109 -0.81 4.46 -8.48
N ASP A 110 -0.96 5.61 -9.13
CA ASP A 110 -0.22 5.98 -10.33
C ASP A 110 1.29 5.71 -10.22
N GLY A 111 1.90 6.11 -9.09
CA GLY A 111 3.33 5.91 -8.84
C GLY A 111 3.71 4.44 -8.85
N VAL A 112 2.93 3.61 -8.15
CA VAL A 112 3.13 2.15 -8.11
C VAL A 112 2.97 1.54 -9.50
N LEU A 113 1.93 1.91 -10.24
CA LEU A 113 1.66 1.36 -11.56
C LEU A 113 2.77 1.74 -12.57
N ARG A 114 3.25 2.99 -12.53
CA ARG A 114 4.38 3.44 -13.36
C ARG A 114 5.65 2.68 -13.02
N ALA A 115 5.98 2.53 -11.74
CA ALA A 115 7.16 1.80 -11.30
C ALA A 115 7.09 0.30 -11.69
N TYR A 116 5.94 -0.33 -11.49
CA TYR A 116 5.71 -1.72 -11.88
C TYR A 116 5.86 -1.92 -13.40
N ASN A 117 5.25 -1.04 -14.19
CA ASN A 117 5.36 -1.11 -15.65
C ASN A 117 6.82 -0.91 -16.09
N ALA A 118 7.54 0.04 -15.50
CA ALA A 118 8.95 0.28 -15.82
C ALA A 118 9.85 -0.91 -15.45
N LEU A 119 9.53 -1.64 -14.38
CA LEU A 119 10.19 -2.89 -13.97
C LEU A 119 9.91 -4.01 -14.98
N MET A 120 8.63 -4.31 -15.23
CA MET A 120 8.24 -5.43 -16.08
C MET A 120 8.64 -5.23 -17.53
N GLN A 121 8.55 -4.00 -18.07
CA GLN A 121 9.05 -3.71 -19.42
C GLN A 121 10.56 -3.97 -19.51
N HIS A 122 11.33 -3.55 -18.50
CA HIS A 122 12.76 -3.81 -18.49
C HIS A 122 13.07 -5.31 -18.42
N PHE A 123 12.34 -6.07 -17.61
CA PHE A 123 12.46 -7.52 -17.56
C PHE A 123 12.22 -8.16 -18.93
N PHE A 124 11.08 -7.89 -19.56
CA PHE A 124 10.74 -8.50 -20.86
C PHE A 124 11.69 -8.08 -21.99
N LEU A 125 12.10 -6.81 -22.04
CA LEU A 125 13.02 -6.32 -23.08
C LEU A 125 14.45 -6.88 -22.97
N ASN A 126 14.81 -7.47 -21.83
CA ASN A 126 16.14 -8.00 -21.59
C ASN A 126 16.17 -9.50 -21.28
N THR A 127 15.02 -10.19 -21.34
CA THR A 127 14.93 -11.65 -21.11
C THR A 127 15.70 -12.45 -22.17
N ASP A 128 15.69 -11.99 -23.43
CA ASP A 128 16.34 -12.68 -24.55
C ASP A 128 17.79 -12.24 -24.80
N LYS A 129 18.31 -11.30 -24.01
CA LYS A 129 19.69 -10.83 -24.13
C LYS A 129 20.57 -11.68 -23.22
N PRO A 130 21.76 -12.12 -23.67
CA PRO A 130 22.68 -12.86 -22.81
C PRO A 130 22.94 -12.07 -21.53
N ALA A 131 22.63 -12.69 -20.39
CA ALA A 131 22.90 -12.14 -19.08
C ALA A 131 24.40 -11.84 -18.95
N SER A 132 24.80 -10.63 -18.59
CA SER A 132 26.08 -10.34 -17.89
C SER A 132 26.56 -8.88 -17.89
N SER A 133 25.77 -7.85 -18.22
CA SER A 133 26.20 -6.50 -17.83
C SER A 133 25.81 -6.25 -16.37
N GLN A 134 26.78 -5.92 -15.53
CA GLN A 134 26.53 -5.36 -14.19
C GLN A 134 25.51 -4.20 -14.26
N GLU A 135 25.50 -3.47 -15.37
CA GLU A 135 24.54 -2.42 -15.67
C GLU A 135 23.09 -2.92 -15.69
N ASN A 136 22.79 -4.06 -16.32
CA ASN A 136 21.43 -4.60 -16.33
C ASN A 136 20.99 -5.02 -14.92
N LEU A 137 21.89 -5.60 -14.13
CA LEU A 137 21.61 -5.94 -12.74
C LEU A 137 21.32 -4.66 -11.92
N LYS A 138 22.14 -3.62 -12.09
CA LYS A 138 21.95 -2.32 -11.45
C LYS A 138 20.59 -1.72 -11.78
N ILE A 139 20.24 -1.65 -13.06
CA ILE A 139 18.95 -1.11 -13.50
C ILE A 139 17.77 -1.94 -12.95
N MET A 140 17.91 -3.27 -12.90
CA MET A 140 16.87 -4.13 -12.32
C MET A 140 16.65 -3.85 -10.83
N VAL A 141 17.74 -3.75 -10.05
CA VAL A 141 17.67 -3.45 -8.61
C VAL A 141 17.09 -2.06 -8.37
N GLU A 142 17.49 -1.05 -9.16
CA GLU A 142 16.93 0.30 -9.10
C GLU A 142 15.42 0.30 -9.34
N LYS A 143 14.95 -0.44 -10.34
CA LYS A 143 13.52 -0.55 -10.67
C LYS A 143 12.72 -1.25 -9.58
N ILE A 144 13.26 -2.31 -8.99
CA ILE A 144 12.60 -3.00 -7.87
C ILE A 144 12.57 -2.08 -6.65
N GLY A 145 13.67 -1.41 -6.32
CA GLY A 145 13.72 -0.45 -5.21
C GLY A 145 12.73 0.70 -5.39
N THR A 146 12.57 1.18 -6.64
CA THR A 146 11.59 2.21 -7.00
C THR A 146 10.16 1.70 -6.81
N LEU A 147 9.85 0.46 -7.21
CA LEU A 147 8.55 -0.15 -6.97
C LEU A 147 8.23 -0.24 -5.48
N VAL A 148 9.18 -0.71 -4.66
CA VAL A 148 9.00 -0.80 -3.19
C VAL A 148 8.83 0.58 -2.57
N LEU A 149 9.57 1.59 -3.04
CA LEU A 149 9.44 2.98 -2.59
C LEU A 149 8.04 3.55 -2.89
N GLU A 150 7.54 3.35 -4.11
CA GLU A 150 6.20 3.83 -4.50
C GLU A 150 5.08 3.08 -3.75
N ILE A 151 5.26 1.78 -3.47
CA ILE A 151 4.36 1.03 -2.60
C ILE A 151 4.36 1.63 -1.18
N ARG A 152 5.54 1.96 -0.64
CA ARG A 152 5.64 2.60 0.68
C ARG A 152 4.90 3.93 0.74
N LYS A 153 5.03 4.77 -0.30
CA LYS A 153 4.31 6.04 -0.44
C LYS A 153 2.81 5.83 -0.49
N SER A 154 2.33 4.90 -1.34
CA SER A 154 0.89 4.60 -1.48
C SER A 154 0.24 4.07 -0.18
N MET A 155 1.05 3.57 0.74
CA MET A 155 0.62 3.07 2.05
C MET A 155 0.59 4.15 3.16
N GLY A 156 0.86 5.41 2.83
CA GLY A 156 0.76 6.56 3.72
C GLY A 156 2.10 7.20 4.13
N ASN A 157 3.20 6.89 3.44
CA ASN A 157 4.52 7.46 3.70
C ASN A 157 4.99 8.35 2.53
N GLU A 158 4.15 9.29 2.11
CA GLU A 158 4.40 10.12 0.92
C GLU A 158 5.67 10.98 1.05
N ASP A 159 5.93 11.49 2.25
CA ASP A 159 7.08 12.36 2.57
C ASP A 159 8.37 11.61 2.92
N THR A 160 8.47 10.33 2.54
CA THR A 160 9.67 9.53 2.79
C THR A 160 10.90 10.17 2.15
N LYS A 161 12.00 10.25 2.92
CA LYS A 161 13.30 10.72 2.43
C LYS A 161 14.21 9.60 1.94
N LEU A 162 13.77 8.35 2.10
CA LEU A 162 14.49 7.17 1.63
C LEU A 162 14.51 7.13 0.11
N SER A 163 15.68 6.84 -0.45
CA SER A 163 15.89 6.54 -1.85
C SER A 163 15.50 5.10 -2.19
N HIS A 164 15.39 4.79 -3.49
CA HIS A 164 15.12 3.44 -3.96
C HIS A 164 16.21 2.42 -3.57
N TRP A 165 17.47 2.86 -3.39
CA TRP A 165 18.55 2.00 -2.91
C TRP A 165 18.33 1.62 -1.45
N GLU A 166 18.06 2.61 -0.59
CA GLU A 166 17.83 2.41 0.85
C GLU A 166 16.66 1.45 1.14
N MET A 167 15.69 1.35 0.23
CA MET A 167 14.59 0.37 0.35
C MET A 167 15.08 -1.09 0.34
N LEU A 168 16.23 -1.36 -0.27
CA LEU A 168 16.77 -2.70 -0.48
C LEU A 168 18.08 -2.96 0.27
N GLU A 169 18.65 -1.97 0.95
CA GLU A 169 19.99 -2.07 1.59
C GLU A 169 20.10 -3.19 2.62
N TRP A 170 19.04 -3.39 3.41
CA TRP A 170 18.99 -4.45 4.41
C TRP A 170 18.84 -5.85 3.79
N PHE A 171 18.38 -5.93 2.55
CA PHE A 171 18.00 -7.17 1.88
C PHE A 171 19.07 -7.68 0.92
N LEU A 172 19.86 -6.77 0.32
CA LEU A 172 20.89 -7.08 -0.67
C LEU A 172 22.30 -6.83 -0.11
N LYS A 173 23.06 -7.91 0.14
CA LYS A 173 24.42 -7.85 0.71
C LYS A 173 25.39 -6.98 -0.11
N ASP A 174 25.26 -7.01 -1.44
CA ASP A 174 26.18 -6.35 -2.37
C ASP A 174 25.60 -5.07 -3.00
N ILE A 175 24.60 -4.45 -2.38
CA ILE A 175 23.93 -3.27 -2.94
C ILE A 175 24.88 -2.10 -3.24
N ASN A 176 25.91 -1.90 -2.39
CA ASN A 176 26.92 -0.87 -2.59
C ASN A 176 27.82 -1.15 -3.80
N GLN A 177 28.06 -2.42 -4.11
CA GLN A 177 28.81 -2.81 -5.31
C GLN A 177 27.96 -2.62 -6.56
N ILE A 178 26.67 -2.97 -6.48
CA ILE A 178 25.71 -2.85 -7.58
C ILE A 178 25.42 -1.38 -7.92
N ARG A 179 25.28 -0.50 -6.92
CA ARG A 179 25.04 0.94 -7.12
C ARG A 179 26.14 1.59 -7.97
N GLY A 180 27.37 1.07 -7.87
CA GLY A 180 28.56 1.77 -8.35
C GLY A 180 28.91 2.95 -7.44
N LYS A 181 30.16 3.42 -7.50
CA LYS A 181 30.58 4.66 -6.83
C LYS A 181 29.80 5.85 -7.38
#